data_AF-A0A494Z129-F1
#
_entry.id   AF-A0A494Z129-F1
#
_cell.length_a   1.000
_cell.length_b   1.000
_cell.length_c   1.000
_cell.angle_alpha   90.00
_cell.angle_beta   90.00
_cell.angle_gamma   90.00
#
_symmetry.space_group_name_H-M   'P 1'
#
loop_
_entity.id
_entity.type
_entity.pdbx_description
1 polymer ?
#
loop_
_entity_poly.entity_id
_entity_poly.type
_entity_poly.pdbx_seq_one_letter_code
_entity_poly.pdbx_strand_id
1 'polypeptide(L)'
;MDRLASREASEFIKQKINNVPTIGLILASGLGVLADEIENPTIIPYQDIPHFPQSTVAGHKGGTNPLIGKNDDKLGARFPDMSESYNKAYIGHAEDAAKALILKVQKGVYVGNTGPSYETPAEVRMLGGDAVGMSTVPEVIVANHAGLRVLGISCISNMTAGILDQPLTHSEVMETTDKVRGNFLAFVKKIIETIPTNIK
;
A
#
# COMPACT_ATOMS: atom_id res chain seq x y z
N MET A 1 18.94 0.60 -2.55
CA MET A 1 18.57 1.57 -3.60
C MET A 1 19.73 2.52 -3.80
N ASP A 2 20.10 2.85 -5.04
CA ASP A 2 21.13 3.85 -5.30
C ASP A 2 20.57 5.24 -4.96
N ARG A 3 21.21 5.92 -4.02
CA ARG A 3 20.79 7.25 -3.56
C ARG A 3 20.81 8.28 -4.70
N LEU A 4 21.71 8.12 -5.67
CA LEU A 4 21.77 9.00 -6.82
C LEU A 4 20.49 8.87 -7.65
N ALA A 5 20.08 7.64 -7.97
CA ALA A 5 18.86 7.35 -8.71
C ALA A 5 17.59 7.91 -8.03
N SER A 6 17.43 7.71 -6.73
CA SER A 6 16.27 8.25 -5.98
C SER A 6 16.24 9.78 -5.96
N ARG A 7 17.42 10.43 -5.90
CA ARG A 7 17.54 11.89 -5.91
C ARG A 7 17.19 12.48 -7.26
N GLU A 8 17.74 11.92 -8.34
CA GLU A 8 17.44 12.36 -9.71
C GLU A 8 15.94 12.23 -10.02
N ALA A 9 15.31 11.11 -9.63
CA ALA A 9 13.86 10.95 -9.74
C ALA A 9 13.09 12.00 -8.93
N SER A 10 13.50 12.25 -7.68
CA SER A 10 12.85 13.26 -6.82
C SER A 10 13.01 14.68 -7.35
N GLU A 11 14.18 15.04 -7.86
CA GLU A 11 14.46 16.36 -8.43
C GLU A 11 13.66 16.58 -9.72
N PHE A 12 13.57 15.57 -10.58
CA PHE A 12 12.71 15.60 -11.76
C PHE A 12 11.24 15.86 -11.39
N ILE A 13 10.70 15.12 -10.41
CA ILE A 13 9.31 15.30 -9.96
C ILE A 13 9.10 16.69 -9.36
N LYS A 14 10.04 17.19 -8.53
CA LYS A 14 9.98 18.51 -7.91
C LYS A 14 9.89 19.66 -8.92
N GLN A 15 10.49 19.50 -10.10
CA GLN A 15 10.40 20.50 -11.17
C GLN A 15 9.03 20.53 -11.87
N LYS A 16 8.22 19.49 -11.70
CA LYS A 16 6.91 19.33 -12.35
C LYS A 16 5.74 19.69 -11.45
N ILE A 17 5.92 19.63 -10.13
CA ILE A 17 4.87 19.87 -9.14
C ILE A 17 4.97 21.29 -8.56
N ASN A 18 3.82 21.89 -8.26
CA ASN A 18 3.74 23.22 -7.65
C ASN A 18 3.79 23.19 -6.11
N ASN A 19 3.45 22.04 -5.51
CA ASN A 19 3.40 21.85 -4.06
C ASN A 19 4.05 20.52 -3.69
N VAL A 20 4.76 20.48 -2.56
CA VAL A 20 5.35 19.24 -2.03
C VAL A 20 4.29 18.47 -1.24
N PRO A 21 3.95 17.22 -1.63
CA PRO A 21 2.94 16.44 -0.91
C PRO A 21 3.45 16.05 0.48
N THR A 22 2.53 16.07 1.45
CA THR A 22 2.77 15.61 2.83
C THR A 22 2.33 14.16 3.05
N ILE A 23 1.52 13.62 2.12
CA ILE A 23 0.96 12.27 2.16
C ILE A 23 1.31 11.57 0.85
N GLY A 24 1.84 10.36 0.94
CA GLY A 24 1.97 9.44 -0.18
C GLY A 24 0.87 8.39 -0.13
N LEU A 25 0.26 8.07 -1.27
CA LEU A 25 -0.77 7.05 -1.40
C LEU A 25 -0.37 6.07 -2.51
N ILE A 26 -0.34 4.77 -2.19
CA ILE A 26 -0.09 3.69 -3.14
C ILE A 26 -1.41 2.95 -3.34
N LEU A 27 -1.89 2.93 -4.59
CA LEU A 27 -3.18 2.33 -4.94
C LEU A 27 -2.94 0.94 -5.53
N ALA A 28 -3.58 -0.07 -4.93
CA ALA A 28 -3.58 -1.43 -5.47
C ALA A 28 -4.44 -1.52 -6.74
N SER A 29 -4.33 -2.66 -7.44
CA SER A 29 -5.16 -2.98 -8.61
C SER A 29 -6.65 -2.78 -8.32
N GLY A 30 -7.37 -2.13 -9.24
CA GLY A 30 -8.80 -1.83 -9.10
C GLY A 30 -9.13 -0.58 -8.28
N LEU A 31 -8.15 0.03 -7.60
CA LEU A 31 -8.35 1.24 -6.78
C LEU A 31 -7.87 2.53 -7.45
N GLY A 32 -7.42 2.46 -8.71
CA GLY A 32 -6.90 3.61 -9.47
C GLY A 32 -7.87 4.79 -9.58
N VAL A 33 -9.18 4.53 -9.48
CA VAL A 33 -10.24 5.55 -9.47
C VAL A 33 -10.09 6.61 -8.37
N LEU A 34 -9.36 6.31 -7.29
CA LEU A 34 -9.03 7.29 -6.26
C LEU A 34 -8.17 8.45 -6.81
N ALA A 35 -7.40 8.21 -7.88
CA ALA A 35 -6.60 9.25 -8.51
C ALA A 35 -7.45 10.27 -9.29
N ASP A 36 -8.62 9.86 -9.79
CA ASP A 36 -9.55 10.72 -10.53
C ASP A 36 -10.20 11.79 -9.63
N GLU A 37 -10.18 11.57 -8.31
CA GLU A 37 -10.69 12.49 -7.29
C GLU A 37 -9.69 13.61 -6.93
N ILE A 38 -8.47 13.59 -7.48
CA ILE A 38 -7.46 14.62 -7.21
C ILE A 38 -7.81 15.89 -7.98
N GLU A 39 -8.02 16.99 -7.25
CA GLU A 39 -8.22 18.30 -7.85
C GLU A 39 -6.90 18.88 -8.41
N ASN A 40 -6.95 19.46 -9.60
CA ASN A 40 -5.81 20.07 -10.30
C ASN A 40 -4.56 19.15 -10.35
N PRO A 41 -4.68 17.91 -10.85
CA PRO A 41 -3.62 16.93 -10.76
C PRO A 41 -2.44 17.28 -11.67
N THR A 42 -1.23 17.03 -11.18
CA THR A 42 -0.03 16.92 -12.03
C THR A 42 0.18 15.44 -12.34
N ILE A 43 -0.03 15.02 -13.59
CA ILE A 43 0.12 13.63 -14.02
C ILE A 43 1.50 13.45 -14.64
N ILE A 44 2.30 12.55 -14.08
CA ILE A 44 3.65 12.22 -14.57
C ILE A 44 3.70 10.73 -14.91
N PRO A 45 3.76 10.35 -16.20
CA PRO A 45 3.94 8.96 -16.61
C PRO A 45 5.22 8.35 -16.03
N TYR A 46 5.16 7.10 -15.56
CA TYR A 46 6.34 6.43 -14.96
C TYR A 46 7.53 6.35 -15.92
N GLN A 47 7.28 6.19 -17.22
CA GLN A 47 8.32 6.15 -18.25
C GLN A 47 9.12 7.46 -18.37
N ASP A 48 8.54 8.57 -17.93
CA ASP A 48 9.17 9.89 -18.00
C ASP A 48 10.02 10.17 -16.74
N ILE A 49 9.85 9.38 -15.67
CA ILE A 49 10.58 9.56 -14.41
C ILE A 49 11.90 8.76 -14.50
N PRO A 50 13.07 9.40 -14.33
CA PRO A 50 14.35 8.70 -14.31
C PRO A 50 14.36 7.55 -13.31
N HIS A 51 14.90 6.39 -13.71
CA HIS A 51 15.07 5.19 -12.87
C HIS A 51 13.78 4.52 -12.39
N PHE A 52 12.60 5.03 -12.78
CA PHE A 52 11.35 4.37 -12.45
C PHE A 52 11.19 3.07 -13.26
N PRO A 53 10.64 2.01 -12.64
CA PRO A 53 10.40 0.76 -13.34
C PRO A 53 9.31 0.94 -14.40
N GLN A 54 9.53 0.36 -15.58
CA GLN A 54 8.48 0.21 -16.59
C GLN A 54 7.64 -1.03 -16.24
N SER A 55 6.40 -0.81 -15.80
CA SER A 55 5.52 -1.89 -15.33
C SER A 55 5.09 -2.78 -16.49
N THR A 56 5.56 -4.03 -16.54
CA THR A 56 5.12 -5.02 -17.55
C THR A 56 4.05 -5.98 -17.00
N VAL A 57 3.74 -5.91 -15.70
CA VAL A 57 2.63 -6.61 -15.04
C VAL A 57 2.10 -5.73 -13.91
N ALA A 58 0.80 -5.80 -13.60
CA ALA A 58 0.23 -5.18 -12.40
C ALA A 58 0.69 -5.97 -11.15
N GLY A 59 1.55 -5.36 -10.33
CA GLY A 59 2.03 -5.93 -9.07
C GLY A 59 3.55 -5.86 -8.93
N HIS A 60 4.03 -5.20 -7.87
CA HIS A 60 5.42 -5.26 -7.47
C HIS A 60 5.72 -6.67 -6.94
N LYS A 61 6.61 -7.40 -7.60
CA LYS A 61 6.98 -8.77 -7.18
C LYS A 61 7.57 -8.72 -5.77
N GLY A 62 6.83 -9.20 -4.78
CA GLY A 62 7.41 -9.68 -3.53
C GLY A 62 8.41 -10.78 -3.88
N GLY A 63 9.63 -10.72 -3.34
CA GLY A 63 10.64 -11.74 -3.64
C GLY A 63 11.66 -11.79 -2.52
N THR A 64 12.36 -10.69 -2.31
CA THR A 64 13.36 -10.55 -1.25
C THR A 64 13.11 -9.28 -0.45
N ASN A 65 13.61 -9.25 0.78
CA ASN A 65 13.52 -8.05 1.60
C ASN A 65 14.27 -6.90 0.89
N PRO A 66 13.63 -5.73 0.69
CA PRO A 66 14.19 -4.63 -0.10
C PRO A 66 15.44 -3.99 0.52
N LEU A 67 15.76 -4.30 1.79
CA LEU A 67 16.95 -3.82 2.50
C LEU A 67 18.16 -4.76 2.38
N ILE A 68 18.00 -5.92 1.71
CA ILE A 68 19.13 -6.80 1.38
C ILE A 68 20.09 -6.06 0.43
N GLY A 69 21.39 -6.15 0.72
CA GLY A 69 22.44 -5.40 0.03
C GLY A 69 23.09 -4.36 0.95
N LYS A 70 23.75 -3.35 0.38
CA LYS A 70 24.43 -2.26 1.11
C LYS A 70 23.42 -1.30 1.73
N ASN A 71 23.62 -0.91 2.99
CA ASN A 71 22.83 0.14 3.66
C ASN A 71 23.44 1.53 3.44
N ASP A 72 22.58 2.55 3.36
CA ASP A 72 22.97 3.96 3.52
C ASP A 72 22.38 4.46 4.85
N ASP A 73 23.24 4.70 5.84
CA ASP A 73 22.84 5.11 7.19
C ASP A 73 22.13 6.48 7.22
N LYS A 74 22.18 7.24 6.12
CA LYS A 74 21.43 8.50 5.97
C LYS A 74 19.97 8.29 5.58
N LEU A 75 19.60 7.09 5.11
CA LEU A 75 18.22 6.73 4.82
C LEU A 75 17.56 6.08 6.04
N GLY A 76 18.29 5.24 6.77
CA GLY A 76 17.77 4.54 7.93
C GLY A 76 18.76 3.55 8.53
N ALA A 77 18.39 2.97 9.67
CA ALA A 77 19.21 1.98 10.37
C ALA A 77 19.42 0.71 9.52
N ARG A 78 20.58 0.05 9.68
CA ARG A 78 20.86 -1.22 8.99
C ARG A 78 19.85 -2.32 9.32
N PHE A 79 19.39 -2.34 10.56
CA PHE A 79 18.41 -3.30 11.08
C PHE A 79 17.26 -2.50 11.71
N PRO A 80 16.29 -2.02 10.92
CA PRO A 80 15.17 -1.24 11.45
C PRO A 80 14.23 -2.13 12.27
N ASP A 81 13.74 -1.61 13.38
CA ASP A 81 12.66 -2.26 14.12
C ASP A 81 11.35 -2.20 13.31
N MET A 82 10.59 -3.30 13.31
CA MET A 82 9.33 -3.41 12.56
C MET A 82 8.11 -3.53 13.48
N SER A 83 8.29 -3.46 14.81
CA SER A 83 7.25 -3.73 15.81
C SER A 83 6.07 -2.74 15.73
N GLU A 84 6.33 -1.50 15.30
CA GLU A 84 5.33 -0.45 15.09
C GLU A 84 5.37 0.12 13.67
N SER A 85 5.68 -0.72 12.68
CA SER A 85 5.74 -0.33 11.26
C SER A 85 4.42 0.22 10.72
N TYR A 86 3.28 -0.15 11.32
CA TYR A 86 1.99 0.51 11.12
C TYR A 86 1.70 1.41 12.31
N ASN A 87 1.52 2.71 12.04
CA ASN A 87 1.42 3.71 13.08
C ASN A 87 0.08 3.60 13.84
N LYS A 88 0.15 3.38 15.17
CA LYS A 88 -1.03 3.19 16.03
C LYS A 88 -1.98 4.38 16.02
N ALA A 89 -1.47 5.62 15.97
CA ALA A 89 -2.30 6.81 15.91
C ALA A 89 -3.05 6.92 14.58
N TYR A 90 -2.40 6.56 13.47
CA TYR A 90 -3.06 6.49 12.15
C TYR A 90 -4.12 5.39 12.08
N ILE A 91 -3.88 4.24 12.71
CA ILE A 91 -4.90 3.18 12.82
C ILE A 91 -6.11 3.70 13.61
N GLY A 92 -5.90 4.32 14.77
CA GLY A 92 -6.98 4.90 15.57
C GLY A 92 -7.77 5.97 14.81
N HIS A 93 -7.06 6.83 14.06
CA HIS A 93 -7.65 7.83 13.18
C HIS A 93 -8.54 7.20 12.09
N ALA A 94 -8.08 6.11 11.47
CA ALA A 94 -8.86 5.36 10.51
C ALA A 94 -10.11 4.73 11.16
N GLU A 95 -10.02 4.20 12.38
CA GLU A 95 -11.20 3.68 13.09
C GLU A 95 -12.24 4.77 13.36
N ASP A 96 -11.81 5.99 13.70
CA ASP A 96 -12.72 7.11 13.95
C ASP A 96 -13.36 7.63 12.65
N ALA A 97 -12.60 7.66 11.54
CA ALA A 97 -13.15 7.93 10.21
C ALA A 97 -14.22 6.90 9.81
N ALA A 98 -13.99 5.61 10.10
CA ALA A 98 -14.95 4.55 9.82
C ALA A 98 -16.24 4.71 10.63
N LYS A 99 -16.13 5.02 11.93
CA LYS A 99 -17.29 5.30 12.81
C LYS A 99 -18.11 6.47 12.30
N ALA A 100 -17.46 7.56 11.88
CA ALA A 100 -18.14 8.74 11.35
C ALA A 100 -18.94 8.45 10.07
N LEU A 101 -18.50 7.47 9.27
CA LEU A 101 -19.17 7.01 8.06
C LEU A 101 -20.11 5.82 8.30
N ILE A 102 -20.27 5.37 9.56
CA ILE A 102 -21.08 4.20 9.92
C ILE A 102 -20.60 2.94 9.15
N LEU A 103 -19.29 2.84 8.93
CA LEU A 103 -18.66 1.70 8.27
C LEU A 103 -18.15 0.70 9.30
N LYS A 104 -18.43 -0.58 9.05
CA LYS A 104 -17.83 -1.68 9.81
C LYS A 104 -16.48 -2.03 9.19
N VAL A 105 -15.41 -1.71 9.89
CA VAL A 105 -14.03 -2.08 9.52
C VAL A 105 -13.50 -3.18 10.43
N GLN A 106 -12.50 -3.92 9.96
CA GLN A 106 -11.78 -4.93 10.74
C GLN A 106 -10.31 -4.52 10.88
N LYS A 107 -9.66 -4.99 11.94
CA LYS A 107 -8.20 -4.92 12.12
C LYS A 107 -7.66 -6.34 12.14
N GLY A 108 -6.53 -6.55 11.49
CA GLY A 108 -5.93 -7.87 11.39
C GLY A 108 -4.50 -7.83 10.87
N VAL A 109 -3.94 -9.02 10.70
CA VAL A 109 -2.59 -9.26 10.20
C VAL A 109 -2.66 -9.53 8.70
N TYR A 110 -1.98 -8.68 7.93
CA TYR A 110 -1.76 -8.91 6.50
C TYR A 110 -0.47 -9.69 6.29
N VAL A 111 -0.57 -10.76 5.51
CA VAL A 111 0.56 -11.61 5.13
C VAL A 111 0.92 -11.32 3.67
N GLY A 112 2.13 -10.81 3.46
CA GLY A 112 2.68 -10.60 2.12
C GLY A 112 3.33 -11.88 1.60
N ASN A 113 2.88 -12.35 0.45
CA ASN A 113 3.47 -13.48 -0.28
C ASN A 113 4.05 -13.01 -1.62
N THR A 114 4.85 -13.83 -2.29
CA THR A 114 5.48 -13.43 -3.57
C THR A 114 4.53 -13.53 -4.76
N GLY A 115 3.60 -14.49 -4.72
CA GLY A 115 2.85 -14.90 -5.91
C GLY A 115 3.76 -15.48 -7.02
N PRO A 116 3.28 -15.60 -8.27
CA PRO A 116 1.93 -15.25 -8.75
C PRO A 116 0.88 -16.36 -8.53
N SER A 117 1.28 -17.54 -8.06
CA SER A 117 0.33 -18.57 -7.63
C SER A 117 -0.41 -18.09 -6.38
N TYR A 118 -1.71 -18.33 -6.32
CA TYR A 118 -2.47 -18.25 -5.07
C TYR A 118 -2.01 -19.34 -4.10
N GLU A 119 -2.33 -19.14 -2.83
CA GLU A 119 -2.02 -20.06 -1.75
C GLU A 119 -2.87 -21.33 -1.84
N THR A 120 -2.27 -22.47 -1.51
CA THR A 120 -2.98 -23.71 -1.21
C THR A 120 -3.71 -23.60 0.14
N PRO A 121 -4.75 -24.42 0.40
CA PRO A 121 -5.42 -24.44 1.70
C PRO A 121 -4.49 -24.77 2.87
N ALA A 122 -3.43 -25.56 2.63
CA ALA A 122 -2.44 -25.89 3.65
C ALA A 122 -1.56 -24.68 4.00
N GLU A 123 -1.15 -23.89 3.00
CA GLU A 123 -0.43 -22.64 3.21
C GLU A 123 -1.30 -21.63 3.96
N VAL A 124 -2.57 -21.44 3.56
CA VAL A 124 -3.50 -20.53 4.27
C VAL A 124 -3.60 -20.85 5.75
N ARG A 125 -3.72 -22.14 6.12
CA ARG A 125 -3.75 -22.57 7.54
C ARG A 125 -2.43 -22.31 8.27
N MET A 126 -1.30 -22.36 7.57
CA MET A 126 0.03 -22.15 8.14
C MET A 126 0.33 -20.66 8.36
N LEU A 127 -0.12 -19.78 7.48
CA LEU A 127 0.24 -18.35 7.49
C LEU A 127 -0.28 -17.60 8.72
N GLY A 128 -1.43 -17.99 9.29
CA GLY A 128 -1.95 -17.43 10.53
C GLY A 128 -2.35 -15.95 10.48
N GLY A 129 -2.51 -15.37 9.28
CA GLY A 129 -2.98 -13.99 9.08
C GLY A 129 -4.47 -13.89 8.76
N ASP A 130 -4.99 -12.67 8.84
CA ASP A 130 -6.40 -12.34 8.55
C ASP A 130 -6.61 -11.98 7.07
N ALA A 131 -5.56 -11.55 6.39
CA ALA A 131 -5.55 -11.26 4.96
C ALA A 131 -4.22 -11.70 4.34
N VAL A 132 -4.25 -12.07 3.06
CA VAL A 132 -3.06 -12.42 2.27
C VAL A 132 -3.07 -11.66 0.96
N GLY A 133 -1.90 -11.24 0.51
CA GLY A 133 -1.75 -10.64 -0.80
C GLY A 133 -0.30 -10.57 -1.23
N MET A 134 -0.06 -10.02 -2.41
CA MET A 134 1.22 -10.18 -3.12
C MET A 134 2.06 -8.90 -3.17
N SER A 135 1.67 -7.87 -2.43
CA SER A 135 2.31 -6.54 -2.41
C SER A 135 2.31 -5.94 -0.99
N THR A 136 2.58 -4.64 -0.87
CA THR A 136 2.46 -3.81 0.34
C THR A 136 3.58 -3.99 1.36
N VAL A 137 3.97 -5.24 1.68
CA VAL A 137 5.00 -5.50 2.70
C VAL A 137 6.36 -4.89 2.33
N PRO A 138 6.87 -5.01 1.10
CA PRO A 138 8.13 -4.35 0.72
C PRO A 138 8.07 -2.83 0.87
N GLU A 139 6.97 -2.20 0.45
CA GLU A 139 6.78 -0.75 0.56
C GLU A 139 6.75 -0.29 2.02
N VAL A 140 6.08 -1.04 2.91
CA VAL A 140 6.04 -0.76 4.35
C VAL A 140 7.42 -0.86 4.98
N ILE A 141 8.22 -1.88 4.60
CA ILE A 141 9.60 -2.04 5.08
C ILE A 141 10.45 -0.82 4.70
N VAL A 142 10.39 -0.38 3.44
CA VAL A 142 11.17 0.80 2.99
C VAL A 142 10.66 2.08 3.62
N ALA A 143 9.34 2.25 3.76
CA ALA A 143 8.76 3.43 4.40
C ALA A 143 9.18 3.54 5.89
N ASN A 144 9.12 2.43 6.63
CA ASN A 144 9.57 2.38 8.02
C ASN A 144 11.08 2.63 8.15
N HIS A 145 11.89 2.04 7.24
CA HIS A 145 13.33 2.32 7.18
C HIS A 145 13.62 3.81 6.98
N ALA A 146 12.84 4.48 6.14
CA ALA A 146 12.92 5.92 5.89
C ALA A 146 12.28 6.80 6.99
N GLY A 147 11.77 6.21 8.08
CA GLY A 147 11.13 6.94 9.18
C GLY A 147 9.75 7.51 8.85
N LEU A 148 9.07 6.99 7.83
CA LEU A 148 7.72 7.40 7.48
C LEU A 148 6.69 6.68 8.35
N ARG A 149 5.64 7.42 8.74
CA ARG A 149 4.46 6.85 9.40
C ARG A 149 3.56 6.19 8.35
N VAL A 150 3.21 4.93 8.55
CA VAL A 150 2.42 4.15 7.58
C VAL A 150 1.05 3.80 8.14
N LEU A 151 0.03 3.88 7.27
CA LEU A 151 -1.28 3.29 7.46
C LEU A 151 -1.51 2.27 6.35
N GLY A 152 -1.84 1.02 6.72
CA GLY A 152 -2.22 -0.03 5.77
C GLY A 152 -3.72 -0.24 5.76
N ILE A 153 -4.32 -0.34 4.56
CA ILE A 153 -5.73 -0.64 4.38
C ILE A 153 -5.87 -1.68 3.27
N SER A 154 -6.49 -2.82 3.59
CA SER A 154 -6.79 -3.88 2.63
C SER A 154 -8.28 -3.87 2.29
N CYS A 155 -8.61 -3.76 1.01
CA CYS A 155 -9.95 -4.06 0.52
C CYS A 155 -10.06 -5.57 0.29
N ILE A 156 -10.88 -6.25 1.09
CA ILE A 156 -11.05 -7.71 0.97
C ILE A 156 -11.99 -8.00 -0.21
N SER A 157 -11.41 -8.42 -1.32
CA SER A 157 -12.10 -8.67 -2.58
C SER A 157 -12.68 -10.08 -2.72
N ASN A 158 -12.18 -11.04 -1.93
CA ASN A 158 -12.59 -12.45 -1.97
C ASN A 158 -12.15 -13.17 -0.68
N MET A 159 -12.76 -14.32 -0.40
CA MET A 159 -12.25 -15.25 0.60
C MET A 159 -11.04 -16.01 0.05
N THR A 160 -10.14 -16.46 0.91
CA THR A 160 -8.97 -17.26 0.51
C THR A 160 -9.36 -18.69 0.10
N ALA A 161 -8.48 -19.36 -0.66
CA ALA A 161 -8.73 -20.68 -1.20
C ALA A 161 -9.00 -21.72 -0.08
N GLY A 162 -10.06 -22.51 -0.25
CA GLY A 162 -10.46 -23.53 0.72
C GLY A 162 -11.37 -23.04 1.85
N ILE A 163 -11.74 -21.76 1.88
CA ILE A 163 -12.85 -21.26 2.72
C ILE A 163 -14.21 -21.49 2.02
N LEU A 164 -14.24 -21.33 0.70
CA LEU A 164 -15.39 -21.63 -0.16
C LEU A 164 -15.03 -22.82 -1.06
N ASP A 165 -16.01 -23.67 -1.38
CA ASP A 165 -15.85 -24.83 -2.25
C ASP A 165 -15.91 -24.42 -3.74
N GLN A 166 -15.19 -23.34 -4.10
CA GLN A 166 -15.11 -22.81 -5.45
C GLN A 166 -13.69 -22.28 -5.77
N PRO A 167 -13.20 -22.44 -7.01
CA PRO A 167 -11.93 -21.84 -7.44
C PRO A 167 -11.96 -20.31 -7.40
N LEU A 168 -10.83 -19.69 -7.06
CA LEU A 168 -10.69 -18.23 -7.10
C LEU A 168 -10.42 -17.73 -8.52
N THR A 169 -11.15 -16.70 -8.96
CA THR A 169 -10.92 -16.05 -10.25
C THR A 169 -10.59 -14.56 -10.10
N HIS A 170 -9.76 -14.03 -11.01
CA HIS A 170 -9.44 -12.59 -11.02
C HIS A 170 -10.67 -11.72 -11.33
N SER A 171 -11.67 -12.25 -12.03
CA SER A 171 -12.92 -11.55 -12.31
C SER A 171 -13.76 -11.29 -11.05
N GLU A 172 -13.84 -12.24 -10.12
CA GLU A 172 -14.59 -12.08 -8.86
C GLU A 172 -13.97 -10.99 -7.96
N VAL A 173 -12.63 -10.88 -7.98
CA VAL A 173 -11.88 -9.84 -7.28
C VAL A 173 -12.32 -8.45 -7.76
N MET A 174 -12.42 -8.28 -9.08
CA MET A 174 -12.81 -7.01 -9.69
C MET A 174 -14.27 -6.65 -9.41
N GLU A 175 -15.20 -7.61 -9.52
CA GLU A 175 -16.64 -7.37 -9.28
C GLU A 175 -16.92 -6.99 -7.81
N THR A 176 -16.27 -7.66 -6.86
CA THR A 176 -16.41 -7.31 -5.43
C THR A 176 -15.81 -5.94 -5.14
N THR A 177 -14.68 -5.62 -5.77
CA THR A 177 -14.06 -4.29 -5.65
C THR A 177 -15.03 -3.20 -6.09
N ASP A 178 -15.77 -3.40 -7.18
CA ASP A 178 -16.75 -2.42 -7.68
C ASP A 178 -17.91 -2.19 -6.70
N LYS A 179 -18.41 -3.25 -6.04
CA LYS A 179 -19.48 -3.15 -5.03
C LYS A 179 -19.05 -2.40 -3.77
N VAL A 180 -17.78 -2.53 -3.38
CA VAL A 180 -17.24 -1.91 -2.14
C VAL A 180 -16.59 -0.56 -2.41
N ARG A 181 -16.34 -0.24 -3.68
CA ARG A 181 -15.61 0.95 -4.16
C ARG A 181 -16.12 2.25 -3.54
N GLY A 182 -17.43 2.49 -3.54
CA GLY A 182 -18.01 3.74 -3.03
C GLY A 182 -17.72 4.00 -1.55
N ASN A 183 -17.93 2.97 -0.71
CA ASN A 183 -17.63 3.06 0.73
C ASN A 183 -16.13 3.19 0.98
N PHE A 184 -15.31 2.46 0.21
CA PHE A 184 -13.85 2.52 0.33
C PHE A 184 -13.30 3.91 -0.06
N LEU A 185 -13.80 4.49 -1.16
CA LEU A 185 -13.47 5.85 -1.61
C LEU A 185 -13.80 6.86 -0.51
N ALA A 186 -15.04 6.85 0.00
CA ALA A 186 -15.46 7.75 1.07
C ALA A 186 -14.59 7.59 2.32
N PHE A 187 -14.23 6.35 2.66
CA PHE A 187 -13.38 6.05 3.80
C PHE A 187 -11.96 6.63 3.66
N VAL A 188 -11.30 6.38 2.53
CA VAL A 188 -9.95 6.90 2.25
C VAL A 188 -9.95 8.42 2.20
N LYS A 189 -10.94 9.04 1.53
CA LYS A 189 -11.09 10.50 1.49
C LYS A 189 -11.22 11.07 2.90
N LYS A 190 -12.09 10.48 3.72
CA LYS A 190 -12.30 10.93 5.11
C LYS A 190 -11.02 10.85 5.94
N ILE A 191 -10.24 9.79 5.77
CA ILE A 191 -8.93 9.65 6.42
C ILE A 191 -8.01 10.78 5.98
N ILE A 192 -7.79 10.96 4.67
CA ILE A 192 -6.85 11.96 4.13
C ILE A 192 -7.22 13.38 4.55
N GLU A 193 -8.51 13.72 4.54
CA GLU A 193 -9.01 15.05 4.96
C GLU A 193 -8.65 15.40 6.40
N THR A 194 -8.54 14.40 7.27
CA THR A 194 -8.46 14.59 8.72
C THR A 194 -7.17 14.06 9.32
N ILE A 195 -6.34 13.35 8.54
CA ILE A 195 -5.14 12.69 9.06
C ILE A 195 -4.14 13.76 9.53
N PRO A 196 -3.64 13.64 10.77
CA PRO A 196 -2.82 14.68 11.34
C PRO A 196 -1.41 14.67 10.74
N THR A 197 -1.13 15.68 9.93
CA THR A 197 0.14 15.89 9.22
C THR A 197 1.25 16.40 10.14
N ASN A 198 0.92 16.94 11.32
CA ASN A 198 1.85 17.61 12.24
C ASN A 198 2.20 16.84 13.52
N ILE A 199 1.94 15.53 13.62
CA ILE A 199 2.37 14.77 14.81
C ILE A 199 3.88 14.51 14.69
N LYS A 200 4.65 15.26 15.48
CA LYS A 200 6.05 14.97 15.80
C LYS A 200 6.14 13.86 16.83
#